data_AF-A0A9P3UHE3-F1
#
_entry.id   AF-A0A9P3UHE3-F1
#
_cell.length_a   1.000
_cell.length_b   1.000
_cell.length_c   1.000
_cell.angle_alpha   90.00
_cell.angle_beta   90.00
_cell.angle_gamma   90.00
#
_symmetry.space_group_name_H-M   'P 1'
#
loop_
_entity.id
_entity.type
_entity.pdbx_description
1 polymer ?
#
loop_
_entity_poly.entity_id
_entity_poly.type
_entity_poly.pdbx_seq_one_letter_code
_entity_poly.pdbx_strand_id
1 'polypeptide(L)'
;MADIEGIARKIYDIINSPDTVTGLINGGLSVPLDYGYLIYGIFDTDTRYERETERIRMMTAIRHDILNYENIVNAVKLIFQLFNKYLSESEQDRIYRSVVTSIVGRISTNIIASNIAKAVIEKTSFTYVVFKGKGNPIAFLSTIILFGGMAERSIRTSDKLRNEAPEVYSLLRPRDYDLLYFLFSDAVQPFVDAIHAGYTEGNPVFDKIMKRVEDHLNTNAKAG
;
A
#
# COMPACT_ATOMS: atom_id res chain seq x y z
N MET A 1 -14.44 1.56 17.32
CA MET A 1 -15.39 0.86 16.44
C MET A 1 -15.01 1.18 15.02
N ALA A 2 -14.60 0.15 14.28
CA ALA A 2 -14.28 0.26 12.86
C ALA A 2 -15.47 0.78 12.03
N ASP A 3 -15.18 1.58 10.99
CA ASP A 3 -16.15 1.99 9.98
C ASP A 3 -16.44 0.83 9.01
N ILE A 4 -17.29 -0.10 9.44
CA ILE A 4 -17.56 -1.36 8.72
C ILE A 4 -18.00 -1.10 7.27
N GLU A 5 -18.92 -0.16 7.06
CA GLU A 5 -19.47 0.12 5.73
C GLU A 5 -18.44 0.82 4.83
N GLY A 6 -17.71 1.80 5.36
CA GLY A 6 -16.69 2.51 4.60
C GLY A 6 -15.52 1.61 4.20
N ILE A 7 -15.06 0.74 5.09
CA ILE A 7 -14.01 -0.25 4.80
C ILE A 7 -14.51 -1.24 3.74
N ALA A 8 -15.70 -1.81 3.93
CA ALA A 8 -16.27 -2.80 3.02
C ALA A 8 -16.46 -2.23 1.60
N ARG A 9 -16.95 -1.01 1.47
CA ARG A 9 -17.16 -0.35 0.17
C ARG A 9 -15.84 -0.16 -0.58
N LYS A 10 -14.79 0.31 0.10
CA LYS A 10 -13.47 0.50 -0.53
C LYS A 10 -12.83 -0.83 -0.94
N ILE A 11 -12.97 -1.87 -0.13
CA ILE A 11 -12.53 -3.24 -0.49
C ILE A 11 -13.29 -3.71 -1.76
N TYR A 12 -14.61 -3.53 -1.78
CA TYR A 12 -15.45 -3.87 -2.93
C TYR A 12 -14.97 -3.13 -4.21
N ASP A 13 -14.75 -1.82 -4.15
CA ASP A 13 -14.36 -1.02 -5.32
C ASP A 13 -13.03 -1.53 -5.92
N ILE A 14 -12.05 -1.88 -5.07
CA ILE A 14 -10.74 -2.39 -5.50
C ILE A 14 -10.85 -3.80 -6.07
N ILE A 15 -11.66 -4.67 -5.47
CA ILE A 15 -11.85 -6.05 -5.96
C ILE A 15 -12.62 -6.05 -7.29
N ASN A 16 -13.73 -5.32 -7.36
CA ASN A 16 -14.60 -5.28 -8.52
C ASN A 16 -13.97 -4.53 -9.70
N SER A 17 -13.15 -3.51 -9.43
CA SER A 17 -12.49 -2.71 -10.46
C SER A 17 -11.05 -2.40 -10.07
N PRO A 18 -10.12 -3.36 -10.22
CA PRO A 18 -8.72 -3.19 -9.83
C PRO A 18 -8.03 -2.00 -10.50
N ASP A 19 -8.52 -1.52 -11.64
CA ASP A 19 -7.95 -0.36 -12.34
C ASP A 19 -8.22 0.97 -11.60
N THR A 20 -9.21 1.01 -10.69
CA THR A 20 -9.48 2.18 -9.82
C THR A 20 -8.31 2.50 -8.89
N VAL A 21 -7.46 1.50 -8.60
CA VAL A 21 -6.22 1.64 -7.83
C VAL A 21 -5.31 2.73 -8.39
N THR A 22 -5.27 2.89 -9.72
CA THR A 22 -4.47 3.94 -10.36
C THR A 22 -4.88 5.32 -9.87
N GLY A 23 -6.18 5.56 -9.70
CA GLY A 23 -6.70 6.82 -9.15
C GLY A 23 -6.28 7.06 -7.69
N LEU A 24 -6.29 6.01 -6.86
CA LEU A 24 -5.86 6.08 -5.46
C LEU A 24 -4.36 6.41 -5.34
N ILE A 25 -3.52 5.70 -6.09
CA ILE A 25 -2.06 5.92 -6.08
C ILE A 25 -1.69 7.30 -6.63
N ASN A 26 -2.45 7.81 -7.61
CA ASN A 26 -2.25 9.16 -8.14
C ASN A 26 -2.43 10.26 -7.07
N GLY A 27 -3.35 10.07 -6.12
CA GLY A 27 -3.53 10.98 -4.99
C GLY A 27 -2.42 10.82 -3.94
N GLY A 28 -2.02 9.57 -3.70
CA GLY A 28 -0.97 9.22 -2.75
C GLY A 28 0.41 9.74 -3.16
N LEU A 29 0.91 9.45 -4.37
CA LEU A 29 2.27 9.76 -4.79
C LEU A 29 2.39 11.14 -5.46
N SER A 30 2.39 12.21 -4.66
CA SER A 30 2.52 13.60 -5.15
C SER A 30 3.76 14.33 -4.64
N VAL A 31 4.47 14.99 -5.55
CA VAL A 31 5.69 15.78 -5.27
C VAL A 31 5.49 16.88 -4.20
N PRO A 32 4.38 17.64 -4.19
CA PRO A 32 4.15 18.63 -3.13
C PRO A 32 4.07 18.03 -1.74
N LEU A 33 3.53 16.82 -1.61
CA LEU A 33 3.44 16.12 -0.33
C LEU A 33 4.83 15.71 0.18
N ASP A 34 5.70 15.23 -0.71
CA ASP A 34 7.06 14.84 -0.35
C ASP A 34 7.89 16.05 0.15
N TYR A 35 7.68 17.25 -0.39
CA TYR A 35 8.28 18.47 0.16
C TYR A 35 7.79 18.81 1.56
N GLY A 36 6.49 18.62 1.84
CA GLY A 36 5.96 18.77 3.18
C GLY A 36 6.64 17.84 4.18
N TYR A 37 6.87 16.58 3.77
CA TYR A 37 7.61 15.61 4.56
C TYR A 37 9.07 16.02 4.78
N LEU A 38 9.77 16.49 3.75
CA LEU A 38 11.15 16.97 3.90
C LEU A 38 11.24 18.12 4.93
N ILE A 39 10.36 19.12 4.79
CA ILE A 39 10.31 20.26 5.72
C ILE A 39 10.05 19.76 7.14
N TYR A 40 9.08 18.87 7.30
CA TYR A 40 8.77 18.28 8.60
C TYR A 40 10.01 17.56 9.19
N GLY A 41 10.74 16.77 8.40
CA GLY A 41 11.94 16.07 8.84
C GLY A 41 13.13 16.98 9.22
N ILE A 42 13.14 18.24 8.78
CA ILE A 42 14.13 19.24 9.21
C ILE A 42 13.78 19.77 10.61
N PHE A 43 12.50 19.93 10.91
CA PHE A 43 12.03 20.46 12.18
C PHE A 43 11.85 19.41 13.28
N ASP A 44 11.75 18.12 12.92
CA ASP A 44 11.72 16.99 13.87
C ASP A 44 13.14 16.68 14.37
N THR A 45 13.57 17.42 15.39
CA THR A 45 14.89 17.23 16.03
C THR A 45 14.91 16.16 17.10
N ASP A 46 13.75 15.82 17.67
CA ASP A 46 13.64 14.96 18.85
C ASP A 46 13.88 13.48 18.51
N THR A 47 13.54 13.06 17.29
CA THR A 47 13.70 11.66 16.83
C THR A 47 14.94 11.45 15.95
N ARG A 48 15.87 12.41 15.91
CA ARG A 48 16.95 12.48 14.92
C ARG A 48 17.77 11.18 14.78
N TYR A 49 18.15 10.54 15.89
CA TYR A 49 18.96 9.31 15.86
C TYR A 49 18.20 8.13 15.23
N GLU A 50 16.94 7.95 15.62
CA GLU A 50 16.06 6.90 15.06
C GLU A 50 15.82 7.15 13.57
N ARG A 51 15.58 8.41 13.19
CA ARG A 51 15.38 8.82 11.79
C ARG A 51 16.60 8.52 10.92
N GLU A 52 17.79 8.85 11.39
CA GLU A 52 19.03 8.55 10.65
C GLU A 52 19.24 7.04 10.47
N THR A 53 18.90 6.24 11.49
CA THR A 53 18.98 4.78 11.40
C THR A 53 18.02 4.23 10.34
N GLU A 54 16.78 4.71 10.30
CA GLU A 54 15.79 4.31 9.29
C GLU A 54 16.19 4.81 7.88
N ARG A 55 16.78 6.00 7.75
CA ARG A 55 17.34 6.52 6.49
C ARG A 55 18.46 5.62 5.96
N ILE A 56 19.38 5.18 6.83
CA ILE A 56 20.42 4.22 6.47
C ILE A 56 19.81 2.89 6.01
N ARG A 57 18.78 2.39 6.69
CA ARG A 57 18.09 1.16 6.26
C ARG A 57 17.47 1.32 4.88
N MET A 58 16.77 2.43 4.64
CA MET A 58 16.18 2.72 3.33
C MET A 58 17.24 2.83 2.23
N MET A 59 18.33 3.55 2.45
CA MET A 59 19.44 3.65 1.49
C MET A 59 20.07 2.29 1.19
N THR A 60 20.19 1.44 2.22
CA THR A 60 20.71 0.07 2.10
C THR A 60 19.74 -0.79 1.30
N ALA A 61 18.45 -0.73 1.57
CA ALA A 61 17.43 -1.47 0.84
C ALA A 61 17.36 -1.05 -0.65
N ILE A 62 17.44 0.25 -0.94
CA ILE A 62 17.52 0.79 -2.31
C ILE A 62 18.76 0.26 -3.04
N ARG A 63 19.91 0.22 -2.36
CA ARG A 63 21.15 -0.34 -2.94
C ARG A 63 20.99 -1.83 -3.31
N HIS A 64 20.12 -2.55 -2.61
CA HIS A 64 19.76 -3.94 -2.90
C HIS A 64 18.47 -4.07 -3.73
N ASP A 65 18.12 -3.04 -4.50
CA ASP A 65 17.04 -3.06 -5.49
C ASP A 65 15.63 -3.29 -4.91
N ILE A 66 15.36 -2.83 -3.68
CA ILE A 66 14.04 -2.98 -3.04
C ILE A 66 12.89 -2.34 -3.83
N LEU A 67 13.19 -1.34 -4.66
CA LEU A 67 12.20 -0.61 -5.46
C LEU A 67 11.79 -1.34 -6.75
N ASN A 68 12.33 -2.54 -7.01
CA ASN A 68 11.95 -3.29 -8.20
C ASN A 68 10.49 -3.77 -8.14
N TYR A 69 9.95 -4.05 -9.33
CA TYR A 69 8.57 -4.48 -9.49
C TYR A 69 8.22 -5.71 -8.64
N GLU A 70 9.10 -6.70 -8.58
CA GLU A 70 8.85 -7.95 -7.84
C GLU A 70 8.73 -7.71 -6.34
N ASN A 71 9.57 -6.84 -5.77
CA ASN A 71 9.54 -6.48 -4.36
C ASN A 71 8.26 -5.72 -3.99
N ILE A 72 7.80 -4.79 -4.83
CA ILE A 72 6.53 -4.10 -4.62
C ILE A 72 5.35 -5.09 -4.69
N VAL A 73 5.34 -5.96 -5.71
CA VAL A 73 4.34 -7.02 -5.83
C VAL A 73 4.33 -7.92 -4.59
N ASN A 74 5.51 -8.34 -4.12
CA ASN A 74 5.64 -9.22 -2.96
C ASN A 74 5.19 -8.56 -1.67
N ALA A 75 5.51 -7.27 -1.47
CA ALA A 75 5.04 -6.51 -0.32
C ALA A 75 3.50 -6.47 -0.25
N VAL A 76 2.87 -6.14 -1.38
CA VAL A 76 1.41 -6.11 -1.48
C VAL A 76 0.81 -7.51 -1.29
N LYS A 77 1.42 -8.55 -1.88
CA LYS A 77 0.99 -9.95 -1.69
C LYS A 77 1.02 -10.40 -0.24
N LEU A 78 2.02 -10.00 0.55
CA LEU A 78 2.06 -10.36 1.97
C LEU A 78 0.83 -9.82 2.71
N ILE A 79 0.44 -8.56 2.46
CA ILE A 79 -0.77 -7.97 3.05
C ILE A 79 -2.01 -8.78 2.65
N PHE A 80 -2.16 -9.11 1.37
CA PHE A 80 -3.28 -9.93 0.90
C PHE A 80 -3.28 -11.35 1.48
N GLN A 81 -2.11 -11.96 1.69
CA GLN A 81 -1.99 -13.26 2.34
C GLN A 81 -2.44 -13.19 3.80
N LEU A 82 -2.05 -12.13 4.51
CA LEU A 82 -2.52 -11.91 5.89
C LEU A 82 -4.03 -11.66 5.92
N PHE A 83 -4.57 -10.82 5.04
CA PHE A 83 -6.00 -10.59 4.90
C PHE A 83 -6.77 -11.90 4.66
N ASN A 84 -6.31 -12.72 3.71
CA ASN A 84 -6.95 -14.00 3.37
C ASN A 84 -6.87 -15.04 4.49
N LYS A 85 -5.93 -14.91 5.43
CA LYS A 85 -5.86 -15.79 6.60
C LYS A 85 -7.10 -15.66 7.50
N TYR A 86 -7.77 -14.52 7.47
CA TYR A 86 -9.02 -14.29 8.19
C TYR A 86 -10.26 -14.79 7.45
N LEU A 87 -10.11 -15.27 6.20
CA LEU A 87 -11.19 -15.81 5.38
C LEU A 87 -11.09 -17.34 5.28
N SER A 88 -12.22 -18.03 5.41
CA SER A 88 -12.34 -19.43 4.98
C SER A 88 -12.14 -19.55 3.46
N GLU A 89 -11.75 -20.73 2.98
CA GLU A 89 -11.61 -20.98 1.53
C GLU A 89 -12.91 -20.66 0.77
N SER A 90 -14.06 -20.96 1.37
CA SER A 90 -15.37 -20.67 0.79
C SER A 90 -15.67 -19.16 0.68
N GLU A 91 -15.20 -18.35 1.63
CA GLU A 91 -15.37 -16.90 1.61
C GLU A 91 -14.47 -16.27 0.55
N GLN A 92 -13.20 -16.68 0.50
CA GLN A 92 -12.26 -16.24 -0.53
C GLN A 92 -12.84 -16.50 -1.93
N ASP A 93 -13.38 -17.70 -2.12
CA ASP A 93 -14.05 -18.07 -3.35
C ASP A 93 -15.22 -17.15 -3.69
N ARG A 94 -16.11 -16.83 -2.74
CA ARG A 94 -17.25 -15.94 -2.99
C ARG A 94 -16.82 -14.52 -3.33
N ILE A 95 -15.86 -13.97 -2.57
CA ILE A 95 -15.39 -12.60 -2.71
C ILE A 95 -14.64 -12.38 -4.03
N TYR A 96 -13.85 -13.36 -4.47
CA TYR A 96 -13.02 -13.22 -5.66
C TYR A 96 -13.65 -13.76 -6.94
N ARG A 97 -14.78 -14.47 -6.88
CA ARG A 97 -15.51 -14.98 -8.07
C ARG A 97 -16.07 -13.87 -8.97
N SER A 98 -16.32 -12.68 -8.43
CA SER A 98 -16.99 -11.56 -9.09
C SER A 98 -16.07 -10.62 -9.88
N VAL A 99 -14.73 -10.81 -9.82
CA VAL A 99 -13.80 -10.00 -10.61
C VAL A 99 -14.06 -10.31 -12.08
N VAL A 100 -14.74 -9.38 -12.78
CA VAL A 100 -15.37 -9.53 -14.10
C VAL A 100 -14.39 -9.92 -15.24
N THR A 101 -13.10 -10.04 -14.97
CA THR A 101 -12.09 -10.48 -15.93
C THR A 101 -11.86 -12.01 -15.88
N SER A 102 -12.87 -12.75 -16.31
CA SER A 102 -12.77 -13.99 -17.12
C SER A 102 -11.74 -15.10 -16.80
N ILE A 103 -11.16 -15.23 -15.59
CA ILE A 103 -10.36 -16.41 -15.25
C ILE A 103 -10.72 -16.97 -13.88
N VAL A 104 -11.30 -18.17 -13.93
CA VAL A 104 -11.63 -19.07 -12.82
C VAL A 104 -10.41 -19.29 -11.90
N GLY A 105 -10.61 -19.03 -10.60
CA GLY A 105 -9.83 -19.62 -9.49
C GLY A 105 -8.49 -18.96 -9.17
N ARG A 106 -8.32 -18.49 -7.91
CA ARG A 106 -7.03 -18.15 -7.24
C ARG A 106 -6.14 -17.05 -7.87
N ILE A 107 -6.55 -16.44 -8.98
CA ILE A 107 -5.74 -15.48 -9.76
C ILE A 107 -6.00 -14.00 -9.36
N SER A 108 -6.94 -13.72 -8.46
CA SER A 108 -7.37 -12.35 -8.10
C SER A 108 -6.32 -11.54 -7.33
N THR A 109 -5.74 -12.08 -6.25
CA THR A 109 -4.76 -11.34 -5.43
C THR A 109 -3.49 -11.01 -6.19
N ASN A 110 -3.04 -11.94 -7.05
CA ASN A 110 -1.90 -11.71 -7.92
C ASN A 110 -2.18 -10.61 -8.95
N ILE A 111 -3.39 -10.57 -9.53
CA ILE A 111 -3.81 -9.50 -10.44
C ILE A 111 -3.85 -8.15 -9.69
N ILE A 112 -4.55 -8.08 -8.56
CA ILE A 112 -4.68 -6.83 -7.79
C ILE A 112 -3.31 -6.33 -7.34
N ALA A 113 -2.46 -7.21 -6.79
CA ALA A 113 -1.10 -6.85 -6.40
C ALA A 113 -0.25 -6.38 -7.58
N SER A 114 -0.38 -7.03 -8.74
CA SER A 114 0.31 -6.63 -9.97
C SER A 114 -0.18 -5.28 -10.49
N ASN A 115 -1.48 -5.00 -10.44
CA ASN A 115 -2.04 -3.72 -10.87
C ASN A 115 -1.63 -2.58 -9.93
N ILE A 116 -1.62 -2.82 -8.61
CA ILE A 116 -1.04 -1.89 -7.62
C ILE A 116 0.43 -1.62 -7.97
N ALA A 117 1.24 -2.67 -8.15
CA ALA A 117 2.66 -2.49 -8.45
C ALA A 117 2.90 -1.77 -9.78
N LYS A 118 2.12 -2.07 -10.84
CA LYS A 118 2.19 -1.36 -12.12
C LYS A 118 1.87 0.12 -11.95
N ALA A 119 0.78 0.45 -11.26
CA ALA A 119 0.39 1.83 -11.01
C ALA A 119 1.45 2.59 -10.17
N VAL A 120 2.08 1.93 -9.19
CA VAL A 120 3.25 2.48 -8.47
C VAL A 120 4.37 2.77 -9.46
N ILE A 121 4.80 1.76 -10.24
CA ILE A 121 5.92 1.90 -11.18
C ILE A 121 5.65 2.99 -12.21
N GLU A 122 4.47 3.05 -12.81
CA GLU A 122 4.13 4.09 -13.81
C GLU A 122 4.26 5.51 -13.24
N LYS A 123 4.00 5.69 -11.94
CA LYS A 123 4.08 7.00 -11.27
C LYS A 123 5.49 7.31 -10.76
N THR A 124 6.18 6.34 -10.16
CA THR A 124 7.58 6.50 -9.73
C THR A 124 8.55 6.55 -10.92
N SER A 125 8.14 6.06 -12.09
CA SER A 125 8.91 6.19 -13.34
C SER A 125 9.02 7.65 -13.80
N PHE A 126 8.12 8.54 -13.38
CA PHE A 126 8.26 9.98 -13.62
C PHE A 126 9.54 10.52 -12.96
N THR A 127 9.94 9.94 -11.82
CA THR A 127 11.21 10.22 -11.18
C THR A 127 12.39 9.67 -11.98
N TYR A 128 12.29 8.44 -12.52
CA TYR A 128 13.32 7.83 -13.37
C TYR A 128 13.65 8.66 -14.64
N VAL A 129 12.68 9.41 -15.17
CA VAL A 129 12.90 10.37 -16.28
C VAL A 129 13.73 11.58 -15.83
N VAL A 130 13.57 12.06 -14.59
CA VAL A 130 14.39 13.15 -14.02
C VAL A 130 15.87 12.74 -13.88
N PHE A 131 16.15 11.46 -13.64
CA PHE A 131 17.52 10.92 -13.50
C PHE A 131 18.30 10.71 -14.80
N LYS A 132 17.64 10.71 -15.97
CA LYS A 132 18.36 10.60 -17.25
C LYS A 132 19.02 11.93 -17.68
N GLY A 133 18.66 13.06 -17.06
CA GLY A 133 19.28 14.36 -17.29
C GLY A 133 20.63 14.48 -16.58
N LYS A 134 21.68 13.81 -17.07
CA LYS A 134 23.05 14.04 -16.59
C LYS A 134 23.48 15.48 -16.92
N GLY A 135 23.58 16.35 -15.91
CA GLY A 135 24.37 17.58 -16.01
C GLY A 135 23.84 18.88 -15.38
N ASN A 136 22.59 18.94 -14.89
CA ASN A 136 22.05 20.18 -14.31
C ASN A 136 22.07 20.16 -12.76
N PRO A 137 22.76 21.11 -12.09
CA PRO A 137 22.73 21.26 -10.63
C PRO A 137 21.32 21.37 -10.04
N ILE A 138 20.38 21.98 -10.79
CA ILE A 138 18.97 22.08 -10.40
C ILE A 138 18.31 20.69 -10.42
N ALA A 139 18.59 19.85 -11.42
CA ALA A 139 18.03 18.48 -11.48
C ALA A 139 18.59 17.58 -10.37
N PHE A 140 19.86 17.75 -10.01
CA PHE A 140 20.49 17.06 -8.88
C PHE A 140 19.93 17.53 -7.54
N LEU A 141 19.71 18.84 -7.36
CA LEU A 141 19.10 19.39 -6.16
C LEU A 141 17.64 18.93 -6.02
N SER A 142 16.85 18.97 -7.10
CA SER A 142 15.48 18.44 -7.13
C SER A 142 15.44 16.94 -6.81
N THR A 143 16.41 16.18 -7.31
CA THR A 143 16.61 14.76 -7.01
C THR A 143 16.83 14.52 -5.52
N ILE A 144 17.76 15.25 -4.89
CA ILE A 144 18.05 15.11 -3.45
C ILE A 144 16.86 15.53 -2.61
N ILE A 145 16.22 16.64 -2.95
CA ILE A 145 15.07 17.16 -2.19
C ILE A 145 13.89 16.19 -2.30
N LEU A 146 13.62 15.66 -3.49
CA LEU A 146 12.57 14.67 -3.69
C LEU A 146 12.89 13.35 -2.98
N PHE A 147 14.13 12.85 -3.08
CA PHE A 147 14.54 11.65 -2.35
C PHE A 147 14.51 11.86 -0.84
N GLY A 148 14.89 13.05 -0.34
CA GLY A 148 14.81 13.39 1.07
C GLY A 148 13.37 13.42 1.57
N GLY A 149 12.47 14.03 0.80
CA GLY A 149 11.03 14.07 1.09
C GLY A 149 10.36 12.70 1.04
N MET A 150 10.62 11.93 -0.01
CA MET A 150 10.12 10.56 -0.15
C MET A 150 10.68 9.63 0.93
N ALA A 151 11.96 9.78 1.29
CA ALA A 151 12.55 8.98 2.36
C ALA A 151 11.92 9.31 3.71
N GLU A 152 11.74 10.59 4.02
CA GLU A 152 11.07 11.02 5.24
C GLU A 152 9.62 10.52 5.30
N ARG A 153 8.91 10.60 4.18
CA ARG A 153 7.56 10.05 4.04
C ARG A 153 7.51 8.54 4.20
N SER A 154 8.44 7.81 3.59
CA SER A 154 8.57 6.35 3.70
C SER A 154 8.69 5.95 5.17
N ILE A 155 9.64 6.56 5.89
CA ILE A 155 9.91 6.26 7.29
C ILE A 155 8.70 6.61 8.16
N ARG A 156 8.07 7.77 7.95
CA ARG A 156 6.90 8.17 8.74
C ARG A 156 5.68 7.31 8.47
N THR A 157 5.46 6.89 7.23
CA THR A 157 4.37 5.97 6.93
C THR A 157 4.65 4.60 7.57
N SER A 158 5.90 4.14 7.60
CA SER A 158 6.29 2.93 8.33
C SER A 158 6.05 3.07 9.84
N ASP A 159 6.39 4.21 10.45
CA ASP A 159 6.11 4.46 11.87
C ASP A 159 4.62 4.50 12.19
N LYS A 160 3.82 5.14 11.32
CA LYS A 160 2.36 5.13 11.45
C LYS A 160 1.84 3.70 11.37
N LEU A 161 2.29 2.91 10.40
CA LEU A 161 1.92 1.51 10.28
C LEU A 161 2.29 0.71 11.53
N ARG A 162 3.46 0.95 12.12
CA ARG A 162 3.89 0.33 13.39
C ARG A 162 2.93 0.62 14.54
N ASN A 163 2.40 1.84 14.60
CA ASN A 163 1.53 2.28 15.69
C ASN A 163 0.07 1.90 15.46
N GLU A 164 -0.40 1.98 14.22
CA GLU A 164 -1.81 1.84 13.84
C GLU A 164 -2.18 0.40 13.45
N ALA A 165 -1.26 -0.36 12.83
CA ALA A 165 -1.48 -1.76 12.44
C ALA A 165 -0.20 -2.58 12.65
N PRO A 166 0.22 -2.81 13.93
CA PRO A 166 1.48 -3.44 14.27
C PRO A 166 1.66 -4.84 13.68
N GLU A 167 0.56 -5.58 13.46
CA GLU A 167 0.54 -6.89 12.81
C GLU A 167 0.94 -6.83 11.33
N VAL A 168 0.53 -5.79 10.60
CA VAL A 168 0.93 -5.56 9.21
C VAL A 168 2.37 -5.02 9.16
N TYR A 169 2.73 -4.11 10.06
CA TYR A 169 4.13 -3.65 10.17
C TYR A 169 5.09 -4.82 10.41
N SER A 170 4.79 -5.68 11.38
CA SER A 170 5.63 -6.83 11.73
C SER A 170 5.75 -7.85 10.60
N LEU A 171 4.73 -7.94 9.73
CA LEU A 171 4.77 -8.76 8.53
C LEU A 171 5.73 -8.21 7.46
N LEU A 172 5.76 -6.89 7.28
CA LEU A 172 6.53 -6.25 6.21
C LEU A 172 7.99 -5.96 6.59
N ARG A 173 8.23 -5.66 7.87
CA ARG A 173 9.54 -5.23 8.41
C ARG A 173 10.71 -6.16 8.11
N PRO A 174 10.60 -7.51 8.15
CA PRO A 174 11.75 -8.40 7.95
C PRO A 174 12.42 -8.29 6.57
N ARG A 175 11.70 -7.76 5.57
CA ARG A 175 12.21 -7.56 4.20
C ARG A 175 12.30 -6.08 3.82
N ASP A 176 12.21 -5.19 4.80
CA ASP A 176 12.16 -3.74 4.61
C ASP A 176 10.95 -3.28 3.76
N TYR A 177 9.93 -4.12 3.59
CA TYR A 177 8.74 -3.79 2.82
C TYR A 177 7.86 -2.75 3.53
N ASP A 178 8.07 -2.52 4.82
CA ASP A 178 7.48 -1.42 5.56
C ASP A 178 7.91 -0.07 4.98
N LEU A 179 9.13 0.01 4.44
CA LEU A 179 9.64 1.19 3.74
C LEU A 179 9.05 1.37 2.33
N LEU A 180 8.47 0.33 1.74
CA LEU A 180 7.74 0.43 0.48
C LEU A 180 6.27 0.81 0.69
N TYR A 181 5.73 0.61 1.89
CA TYR A 181 4.30 0.73 2.17
C TYR A 181 3.71 2.08 1.73
N PHE A 182 4.46 3.18 1.90
CA PHE A 182 4.02 4.52 1.47
C PHE A 182 3.71 4.65 -0.03
N LEU A 183 4.25 3.76 -0.87
CA LEU A 183 4.02 3.77 -2.32
C LEU A 183 2.61 3.33 -2.68
N PHE A 184 2.04 2.44 -1.89
CA PHE A 184 0.76 1.78 -2.17
C PHE A 184 -0.21 1.83 -1.00
N SER A 185 0.10 2.58 0.06
CA SER A 185 -0.68 2.66 1.31
C SER A 185 -2.14 2.89 1.03
N ASP A 186 -2.47 3.88 0.20
CA ASP A 186 -3.85 4.29 -0.05
C ASP A 186 -4.67 3.20 -0.77
N ALA A 187 -4.01 2.38 -1.58
CA ALA A 187 -4.63 1.27 -2.29
C ALA A 187 -4.83 0.04 -1.39
N VAL A 188 -3.96 -0.18 -0.40
CA VAL A 188 -4.05 -1.34 0.49
C VAL A 188 -4.72 -1.03 1.83
N GLN A 189 -4.90 0.25 2.16
CA GLN A 189 -5.43 0.70 3.46
C GLN A 189 -6.75 0.03 3.84
N PRO A 190 -7.74 -0.14 2.95
CA PRO A 190 -8.98 -0.83 3.33
C PRO A 190 -8.76 -2.26 3.81
N PHE A 191 -7.79 -2.98 3.24
CA PHE A 191 -7.43 -4.33 3.65
C PHE A 191 -6.67 -4.31 4.99
N VAL A 192 -5.80 -3.33 5.19
CA VAL A 192 -5.09 -3.12 6.46
C VAL A 192 -6.07 -2.79 7.59
N ASP A 193 -7.03 -1.89 7.34
CA ASP A 193 -8.08 -1.53 8.29
C ASP A 193 -8.94 -2.74 8.67
N ALA A 194 -9.29 -3.58 7.69
CA ALA A 194 -10.02 -4.82 7.95
C ALA A 194 -9.21 -5.81 8.79
N ILE A 195 -7.93 -6.07 8.42
CA ILE A 195 -7.01 -6.91 9.21
C ILE A 195 -6.94 -6.41 10.65
N HIS A 196 -6.71 -5.11 10.82
CA HIS A 196 -6.55 -4.50 12.14
C HIS A 196 -7.82 -4.58 12.98
N ALA A 197 -8.98 -4.34 12.38
CA ALA A 197 -10.27 -4.52 13.05
C ALA A 197 -10.48 -5.98 13.50
N GLY A 198 -10.12 -6.95 12.66
CA GLY A 198 -10.16 -8.37 13.01
C GLY A 198 -9.18 -8.74 14.13
N TYR A 199 -7.99 -8.13 14.14
CA TYR A 199 -6.97 -8.36 15.15
C TYR A 199 -7.34 -7.77 16.52
N THR A 200 -7.89 -6.55 16.56
CA THR A 200 -8.18 -5.80 17.79
C THR A 200 -9.58 -6.03 18.36
N GLU A 201 -10.60 -6.07 17.51
CA GLU A 201 -12.00 -6.25 17.91
C GLU A 201 -12.48 -7.71 17.74
N GLY A 202 -11.66 -8.56 17.11
CA GLY A 202 -11.89 -9.99 16.91
C GLY A 202 -12.51 -10.36 15.55
N ASN A 203 -12.40 -11.64 15.19
CA ASN A 203 -12.92 -12.19 13.92
C ASN A 203 -14.38 -11.77 13.60
N PRO A 204 -15.33 -11.71 14.55
CA PRO A 204 -16.70 -11.31 14.22
C PRO A 204 -16.83 -9.91 13.60
N VAL A 205 -15.89 -8.99 13.86
CA VAL A 205 -15.89 -7.66 13.21
C VAL A 205 -15.37 -7.75 11.79
N PHE A 206 -14.30 -8.51 11.57
CA PHE A 206 -13.83 -8.84 10.22
C PHE A 206 -14.94 -9.51 9.39
N ASP A 207 -15.63 -10.51 9.94
CA ASP A 207 -16.72 -11.22 9.28
C ASP A 207 -17.88 -10.28 8.90
N LYS A 208 -18.17 -9.27 9.75
CA LYS A 208 -19.17 -8.23 9.42
C LYS A 208 -18.73 -7.37 8.25
N ILE A 209 -17.47 -6.96 8.19
CA ILE A 209 -16.91 -6.23 7.05
C ILE A 209 -17.05 -7.07 5.79
N MET A 210 -16.67 -8.34 5.85
CA MET A 210 -16.68 -9.23 4.68
C MET A 210 -18.08 -9.59 4.21
N LYS A 211 -19.02 -9.80 5.13
CA LYS A 211 -20.44 -9.93 4.78
C LYS A 211 -20.93 -8.70 4.03
N ARG A 212 -20.44 -7.50 4.39
CA ARG A 212 -20.85 -6.27 3.73
C ARG A 212 -20.20 -6.08 2.37
N VAL A 213 -18.96 -6.53 2.19
CA VAL A 213 -18.33 -6.66 0.86
C VAL A 213 -19.17 -7.58 -0.03
N GLU A 214 -19.60 -8.73 0.48
CA GLU A 214 -20.46 -9.68 -0.25
C GLU A 214 -21.81 -9.08 -0.64
N ASP A 215 -22.45 -8.29 0.23
CA ASP A 215 -23.70 -7.60 -0.09
C ASP A 215 -23.55 -6.65 -1.28
N HIS A 216 -22.44 -5.90 -1.35
CA HIS A 216 -22.13 -5.01 -2.48
C HIS A 216 -21.88 -5.77 -3.79
N LEU A 217 -21.19 -6.92 -3.71
CA LEU A 217 -20.99 -7.81 -4.85
C LEU A 217 -22.32 -8.36 -5.38
N ASN A 218 -23.18 -8.85 -4.49
CA ASN A 218 -24.44 -9.49 -4.85
C ASN A 218 -25.52 -8.50 -5.35
N THR A 219 -25.50 -7.25 -4.88
CA THR A 219 -26.44 -6.22 -5.32
C THR A 219 -26.19 -5.83 -6.77
N ASN A 220 -24.91 -5.71 -7.17
CA ASN A 220 -24.55 -5.39 -8.55
C ASN A 220 -24.79 -6.56 -9.51
N ALA A 221 -24.60 -7.80 -9.07
CA ALA A 221 -24.90 -8.99 -9.88
C ALA A 221 -26.40 -9.13 -10.24
N LYS A 222 -27.31 -8.48 -9.50
CA LYS A 222 -28.75 -8.48 -9.76
C LYS A 222 -29.23 -7.30 -10.63
N ALA A 223 -28.35 -6.32 -10.87
CA ALA A 223 -28.68 -5.09 -11.60
C ALA A 223 -28.20 -5.09 -13.06
N GLY A 224 -27.39 -6.09 -13.46
CA GLY A 224 -26.99 -6.36 -14.84
C GLY A 224 -27.73 -7.56 -15.42
#